data_AF-N2AY92-F1
#
_entry.id   AF-N2AY92-F1
#
_cell.length_a   1.000
_cell.length_b   1.000
_cell.length_c   1.000
_cell.angle_alpha   90.00
_cell.angle_beta   90.00
_cell.angle_gamma   90.00
#
_symmetry.space_group_name_H-M   'P 1'
#
loop_
_entity.id
_entity.type
_entity.pdbx_description
1 polymer ?
#
loop_
_entity_poly.entity_id
_entity_poly.type
_entity_poly.pdbx_seq_one_letter_code
_entity_poly.pdbx_strand_id
1 'polypeptide(L)'
;MKELSIDLETYSDVDISKSGAYKYAESDNFEILLFGVSVDNEPVVVYDLTAGDEIPTEILAALSDDNVTKWAFNASFERVCLSNWLRKHHPEYFKTYKSEGDPVQNYLDPTSWKCTLVWSAYMGLPLSLEGVGAVLKLQDQKMKEGKDLIKYFCCPCKPTKVNGGRTRNLPEHAPDKWEIFKAYNRRDVEVELTIKQKLLKFPVPDTVWSEYHIDQEINDRGIMLDMDMVENAIAFDEKSKASLMKSMQSITNLDNPNSVAQMKQWLSENGIETESLGKKDVAGLIKETDGDITAALKLRLQLAKSSVKKYQAMQNAVCKDGRAHGMFQFYGANRSGRWAGRLIQLQNLPQNHMPDLAEARELVRIGDYDTLDILYDDIPDTLSQLIRTAFIARPGYKFIVSDYSVF
;
A
#
# COMPACT_ATOMS: atom_id res chain seq x y z
N MET A 1 -7.41 -5.68 33.28
CA MET A 1 -6.75 -5.08 32.12
C MET A 1 -7.68 -4.02 31.54
N LYS A 2 -7.21 -2.79 31.38
CA LYS A 2 -7.94 -1.67 30.77
C LYS A 2 -7.39 -1.33 29.38
N GLU A 3 -6.08 -1.41 29.20
CA GLU A 3 -5.45 -1.12 27.91
C GLU A 3 -4.16 -1.88 27.66
N LEU A 4 -3.82 -1.99 26.37
CA LEU A 4 -2.57 -2.53 25.86
C LEU A 4 -1.89 -1.48 24.98
N SER A 5 -0.57 -1.38 25.03
CA SER A 5 0.26 -0.69 24.01
C SER A 5 1.14 -1.73 23.35
N ILE A 6 1.01 -1.88 22.02
CA ILE A 6 1.50 -3.02 21.25
C ILE A 6 2.40 -2.53 20.11
N ASP A 7 3.51 -3.23 19.91
CA ASP A 7 4.37 -3.10 18.73
C ASP A 7 4.82 -4.49 18.28
N LEU A 8 4.75 -4.77 16.98
CA LEU A 8 5.09 -6.07 16.42
C LEU A 8 6.27 -5.96 15.45
N GLU A 9 7.20 -6.89 15.59
CA GLU A 9 8.16 -7.18 14.53
C GLU A 9 7.72 -8.44 13.80
N THR A 10 7.60 -8.34 12.47
CA THR A 10 6.97 -9.39 11.67
C THR A 10 7.81 -9.73 10.45
N TYR A 11 7.66 -10.94 9.92
CA TYR A 11 8.22 -11.35 8.64
C TYR A 11 7.12 -11.70 7.66
N SER A 12 7.35 -11.39 6.38
CA SER A 12 6.62 -11.96 5.25
C SER A 12 7.54 -12.06 4.03
N ASP A 13 7.23 -12.97 3.13
CA ASP A 13 7.83 -13.03 1.79
C ASP A 13 7.23 -12.00 0.82
N VAL A 14 6.15 -11.32 1.22
CA VAL A 14 5.49 -10.25 0.47
C VAL A 14 6.11 -8.89 0.78
N ASP A 15 6.35 -8.07 -0.25
CA ASP A 15 6.83 -6.70 -0.09
C ASP A 15 5.68 -5.78 0.37
N ILE A 16 5.69 -5.41 1.65
CA ILE A 16 4.67 -4.54 2.26
C ILE A 16 4.56 -3.17 1.58
N SER A 17 5.66 -2.63 1.04
CA SER A 17 5.65 -1.31 0.41
C SER A 17 4.86 -1.28 -0.90
N LYS A 18 4.71 -2.44 -1.53
CA LYS A 18 3.96 -2.63 -2.78
C LYS A 18 2.57 -3.19 -2.58
N SER A 19 2.38 -3.99 -1.53
CA SER A 19 1.20 -4.84 -1.36
C SER A 19 0.30 -4.40 -0.20
N GLY A 20 0.83 -3.61 0.74
CA GLY A 20 0.13 -3.20 1.94
C GLY A 20 0.06 -4.27 3.02
N ALA A 21 -0.39 -3.87 4.22
CA ALA A 21 -0.45 -4.71 5.41
C ALA A 21 -1.32 -5.96 5.24
N TYR A 22 -2.44 -5.84 4.53
CA TYR A 22 -3.40 -6.93 4.35
C TYR A 22 -2.81 -8.09 3.56
N LYS A 23 -2.34 -7.83 2.34
CA LYS A 23 -1.68 -8.85 1.51
C LYS A 23 -0.40 -9.38 2.15
N TYR A 24 0.33 -8.51 2.84
CA TYR A 24 1.53 -8.86 3.59
C TYR A 24 1.25 -9.90 4.70
N ALA A 25 0.22 -9.67 5.51
CA ALA A 25 -0.16 -10.54 6.63
C ALA A 25 -0.92 -11.80 6.20
N GLU A 26 -1.50 -11.83 4.99
CA GLU A 26 -2.18 -13.00 4.43
C GLU A 26 -1.24 -14.08 3.89
N SER A 27 0.05 -13.78 3.74
CA SER A 27 1.03 -14.76 3.27
C SER A 27 1.04 -16.00 4.16
N ASP A 28 1.18 -17.18 3.57
CA ASP A 28 1.33 -18.42 4.33
C ASP A 28 2.65 -18.44 5.13
N ASN A 29 3.65 -17.68 4.65
CA ASN A 29 4.96 -17.45 5.28
C ASN A 29 4.97 -16.25 6.25
N PHE A 30 3.82 -15.61 6.51
CA PHE A 30 3.74 -14.53 7.48
C PHE A 30 3.95 -15.06 8.91
N GLU A 31 4.77 -14.35 9.68
CA GLU A 31 5.07 -14.64 11.08
C GLU A 31 5.15 -13.34 11.89
N ILE A 32 4.59 -13.35 13.10
CA ILE A 32 4.97 -12.39 14.13
C ILE A 32 6.22 -12.95 14.80
N LEU A 33 7.32 -12.20 14.77
CA LEU A 33 8.59 -12.62 15.33
C LEU A 33 8.72 -12.16 16.80
N LEU A 34 8.44 -10.88 17.05
CA LEU A 34 8.46 -10.28 18.39
C LEU A 34 7.13 -9.61 18.67
N PHE A 35 6.61 -9.82 19.88
CA PHE A 35 5.42 -9.14 20.40
C PHE A 35 5.82 -8.28 21.59
N GLY A 36 5.97 -6.98 21.37
CA GLY A 36 6.22 -5.99 22.41
C GLY A 36 4.91 -5.48 22.98
N VAL A 37 4.75 -5.53 24.30
CA VAL A 37 3.51 -5.09 24.94
C VAL A 37 3.72 -4.46 26.31
N SER A 38 2.96 -3.41 26.57
CA SER A 38 2.73 -2.89 27.91
C SER A 38 1.25 -3.07 28.27
N VAL A 39 1.00 -3.66 29.44
CA VAL A 39 -0.34 -3.84 30.00
C VAL A 39 -0.61 -2.72 30.99
N ASP A 40 -1.68 -1.95 30.81
CA ASP A 40 -2.07 -0.87 31.71
C ASP A 40 -0.96 0.20 31.96
N ASN A 41 -0.05 0.38 30.98
CA ASN A 41 1.16 1.22 31.03
C ASN A 41 2.26 0.74 32.01
N GLU A 42 2.21 -0.53 32.45
CA GLU A 42 3.27 -1.18 33.21
C GLU A 42 4.52 -1.45 32.34
N PRO A 43 5.67 -1.83 32.92
CA PRO A 43 6.90 -2.07 32.16
C PRO A 43 6.71 -3.01 30.96
N VAL A 44 7.33 -2.64 29.84
CA VAL A 44 7.19 -3.38 28.57
C VAL A 44 7.81 -4.77 28.68
N VAL A 45 7.06 -5.76 28.22
CA VAL A 45 7.50 -7.15 28.03
C VAL A 45 7.57 -7.41 26.53
N VAL A 46 8.63 -8.11 26.10
CA VAL A 46 8.79 -8.58 24.71
C VAL A 46 8.76 -10.11 24.73
N TYR A 47 7.83 -10.69 23.98
CA TYR A 47 7.76 -12.13 23.77
C TYR A 47 8.44 -12.48 22.45
N ASP A 48 9.42 -13.37 22.50
CA ASP A 48 10.12 -13.92 21.35
C ASP A 48 9.40 -15.18 20.84
N LEU A 49 8.48 -14.97 19.90
CA LEU A 49 7.65 -16.04 19.36
C LEU A 49 8.46 -17.02 18.49
N THR A 50 9.67 -16.63 18.06
CA THR A 50 10.59 -17.51 17.34
C THR A 50 11.32 -18.48 18.27
N ALA A 51 11.46 -18.12 19.55
CA ALA A 51 12.05 -18.95 20.60
C ALA A 51 11.01 -19.80 21.35
N GLY A 52 9.72 -19.64 21.03
CA GLY A 52 8.62 -20.37 21.66
C GLY A 52 8.07 -19.72 22.92
N ASP A 53 8.32 -18.42 23.14
CA ASP A 53 7.66 -17.69 24.23
C ASP A 53 6.14 -17.73 24.05
N GLU A 54 5.41 -18.04 25.12
CA GLU A 54 3.95 -18.06 25.11
C GLU A 54 3.39 -16.71 25.58
N ILE A 55 2.48 -16.12 24.78
CA ILE A 55 1.74 -14.92 25.19
C ILE A 55 0.69 -15.34 26.24
N PRO A 56 0.62 -14.67 27.40
CA PRO A 56 -0.36 -14.96 28.43
C PRO A 56 -1.81 -14.92 27.91
N THR A 57 -2.63 -15.86 28.38
CA THR A 57 -4.03 -16.04 27.94
C THR A 57 -4.88 -14.78 28.12
N GLU A 58 -4.62 -13.99 29.16
CA GLU A 58 -5.28 -12.73 29.44
C GLU A 58 -4.95 -11.65 28.41
N ILE A 59 -3.75 -11.65 27.84
CA ILE A 59 -3.36 -10.75 26.74
C ILE A 59 -4.03 -11.21 25.45
N LEU A 60 -3.99 -12.51 25.15
CA LEU A 60 -4.68 -13.08 23.97
C LEU A 60 -6.18 -12.78 23.97
N ALA A 61 -6.85 -12.98 25.11
CA ALA A 61 -8.27 -12.67 25.25
C ALA A 61 -8.57 -11.17 25.08
N ALA A 62 -7.68 -10.30 25.57
CA ALA A 62 -7.85 -8.85 25.48
C ALA A 62 -7.71 -8.29 24.05
N LEU A 63 -6.98 -8.96 23.16
CA LEU A 63 -6.84 -8.53 21.76
C LEU A 63 -8.20 -8.46 21.03
N SER A 64 -9.15 -9.29 21.42
CA SER A 64 -10.52 -9.34 20.86
C SER A 64 -11.60 -8.84 21.83
N ASP A 65 -11.22 -8.28 22.98
CA ASP A 65 -12.18 -7.70 23.94
C ASP A 65 -12.33 -6.20 23.67
N ASP A 66 -13.54 -5.76 23.32
CA ASP A 66 -13.83 -4.36 23.03
C ASP A 66 -13.87 -3.47 24.28
N ASN A 67 -13.85 -4.06 25.48
CA ASN A 67 -13.71 -3.32 26.73
C ASN A 67 -12.25 -3.00 27.07
N VAL A 68 -11.29 -3.60 26.36
CA VAL A 68 -9.85 -3.30 26.50
C VAL A 68 -9.43 -2.41 25.34
N THR A 69 -8.87 -1.23 25.62
CA THR A 69 -8.38 -0.33 24.57
C THR A 69 -6.99 -0.78 24.10
N LYS A 70 -6.80 -0.97 22.80
CA LYS A 70 -5.52 -1.34 22.20
C LYS A 70 -4.90 -0.12 21.54
N TRP A 71 -3.67 0.21 21.90
CA TRP A 71 -2.88 1.28 21.33
C TRP A 71 -1.73 0.69 20.53
N ALA A 72 -1.44 1.33 19.40
CA ALA A 72 -0.19 1.14 18.67
C ALA A 72 0.12 2.39 17.85
N PHE A 73 1.40 2.62 17.56
CA PHE A 73 1.78 3.76 16.74
C PHE A 73 1.16 3.66 15.34
N ASN A 74 1.14 2.48 14.71
CA ASN A 74 0.41 2.24 13.47
C ASN A 74 -0.64 1.13 13.65
N ALA A 75 -1.68 1.41 14.44
CA ALA A 75 -2.67 0.40 14.85
C ALA A 75 -3.37 -0.35 13.72
N SER A 76 -3.48 0.21 12.52
CA SER A 76 -4.03 -0.53 11.37
C SER A 76 -3.14 -1.70 10.98
N PHE A 77 -1.82 -1.54 11.02
CA PHE A 77 -0.86 -2.60 10.74
C PHE A 77 -0.91 -3.68 11.83
N GLU A 78 -0.80 -3.30 13.10
CA GLU A 78 -0.79 -4.27 14.20
C GLU A 78 -2.08 -5.08 14.25
N ARG A 79 -3.23 -4.42 14.12
CA ARG A 79 -4.55 -5.08 14.14
C ARG A 79 -4.69 -6.09 13.01
N VAL A 80 -4.25 -5.76 11.79
CA VAL A 80 -4.33 -6.66 10.63
C VAL A 80 -3.38 -7.85 10.77
N CYS A 81 -2.15 -7.61 11.25
CA CYS A 81 -1.19 -8.66 11.56
C CYS A 81 -1.73 -9.62 12.62
N LEU A 82 -2.27 -9.10 13.72
CA LEU A 82 -2.85 -9.90 14.81
C LEU A 82 -4.11 -10.63 14.40
N SER A 83 -4.94 -10.03 13.54
CA SER A 83 -6.11 -10.71 12.99
C SER A 83 -5.71 -11.99 12.23
N ASN A 84 -4.68 -11.91 11.39
CA ASN A 84 -4.18 -13.07 10.65
C ASN A 84 -3.51 -14.09 11.59
N TRP A 85 -2.68 -13.61 12.51
CA TRP A 85 -1.97 -14.48 13.43
C TRP A 85 -2.90 -15.21 14.41
N LEU A 86 -3.87 -14.52 15.03
CA LEU A 86 -4.84 -15.15 15.93
C LEU A 86 -5.68 -16.20 15.21
N ARG A 87 -6.20 -15.91 14.01
CA ARG A 87 -6.96 -16.92 13.25
C ARG A 87 -6.16 -18.19 12.96
N LYS A 88 -4.84 -18.06 12.77
CA LYS A 88 -3.94 -19.18 12.44
C LYS A 88 -3.48 -19.95 13.69
N HIS A 89 -3.14 -19.24 14.77
CA HIS A 89 -2.45 -19.80 15.93
C HIS A 89 -3.33 -19.94 17.18
N HIS A 90 -4.34 -19.08 17.30
CA HIS A 90 -5.18 -18.94 18.50
C HIS A 90 -6.65 -18.62 18.13
N PRO A 91 -7.30 -19.44 17.28
CA PRO A 91 -8.64 -19.15 16.77
C PRO A 91 -9.69 -19.01 17.89
N GLU A 92 -9.48 -19.64 19.04
CA GLU A 92 -10.33 -19.55 20.23
C GLU A 92 -10.37 -18.14 20.85
N TYR A 93 -9.35 -17.31 20.59
CA TYR A 93 -9.27 -15.93 21.04
C TYR A 93 -9.62 -14.91 19.95
N PHE A 94 -9.79 -15.33 18.70
CA PHE A 94 -10.21 -14.43 17.62
C PHE A 94 -11.72 -14.20 17.65
N LYS A 95 -12.15 -12.94 17.68
CA LYS A 95 -13.56 -12.56 17.50
C LYS A 95 -13.70 -11.59 16.35
N THR A 96 -14.57 -11.95 15.42
CA THR A 96 -14.99 -11.09 14.32
C THR A 96 -16.04 -10.09 14.79
N TYR A 97 -16.16 -8.96 14.10
CA TYR A 97 -17.05 -7.86 14.49
C TYR A 97 -18.25 -7.62 13.56
N LYS A 98 -18.45 -8.50 12.57
CA LYS A 98 -19.66 -8.55 11.73
C LYS A 98 -20.09 -9.99 11.49
N SER A 99 -21.21 -10.16 10.82
CA SER A 99 -21.76 -11.47 10.46
C SER A 99 -20.82 -12.26 9.52
N GLU A 100 -20.90 -13.58 9.64
CA GLU A 100 -20.26 -14.51 8.70
C GLU A 100 -20.68 -14.18 7.25
N GLY A 101 -19.70 -14.18 6.35
CA GLY A 101 -19.86 -13.80 4.95
C GLY A 101 -19.76 -12.29 4.66
N ASP A 102 -19.53 -11.44 5.67
CA ASP A 102 -19.09 -10.05 5.46
C ASP A 102 -17.57 -10.04 5.17
N PRO A 103 -17.08 -9.26 4.18
CA PRO A 103 -15.64 -9.10 3.93
C PRO A 103 -14.79 -8.74 5.15
N VAL A 104 -15.35 -8.04 6.14
CA VAL A 104 -14.58 -7.68 7.35
C VAL A 104 -14.41 -8.83 8.33
N GLN A 105 -15.04 -9.99 8.08
CA GLN A 105 -15.11 -11.10 9.04
C GLN A 105 -13.73 -11.60 9.51
N ASN A 106 -12.71 -11.34 8.70
CA ASN A 106 -11.35 -11.81 8.88
C ASN A 106 -10.49 -10.92 9.80
N TYR A 107 -11.05 -9.82 10.33
CA TYR A 107 -10.31 -8.82 11.08
C TYR A 107 -10.91 -8.59 12.47
N LEU A 108 -10.04 -8.18 13.41
CA LEU A 108 -10.42 -7.72 14.74
C LEU A 108 -11.19 -6.40 14.64
N ASP A 109 -12.18 -6.21 15.53
CA ASP A 109 -12.97 -4.97 15.61
C ASP A 109 -12.07 -3.74 15.79
N PRO A 110 -12.16 -2.69 14.96
CA PRO A 110 -11.39 -1.48 15.15
C PRO A 110 -11.89 -0.58 16.30
N THR A 111 -13.12 -0.75 16.81
CA THR A 111 -13.76 0.18 17.78
C THR A 111 -12.98 0.37 19.07
N SER A 112 -12.29 -0.67 19.53
CA SER A 112 -11.45 -0.64 20.73
C SER A 112 -9.97 -0.35 20.43
N TRP A 113 -9.61 -0.06 19.18
CA TRP A 113 -8.25 0.30 18.77
C TRP A 113 -8.08 1.81 18.62
N LYS A 114 -6.96 2.32 19.11
CA LYS A 114 -6.54 3.72 18.97
C LYS A 114 -5.12 3.78 18.42
N CYS A 115 -4.86 4.81 17.62
CA CYS A 115 -3.63 4.90 16.83
C CYS A 115 -2.82 6.14 17.26
N THR A 116 -1.64 5.92 17.83
CA THR A 116 -0.79 7.01 18.34
C THR A 116 -0.22 7.86 17.18
N LEU A 117 -0.06 7.31 15.97
CA LEU A 117 0.22 8.08 14.76
C LEU A 117 -0.95 8.98 14.35
N VAL A 118 -2.20 8.52 14.46
CA VAL A 118 -3.38 9.37 14.16
C VAL A 118 -3.49 10.50 15.16
N TRP A 119 -3.25 10.22 16.45
CA TRP A 119 -3.19 11.28 17.47
C TRP A 119 -2.09 12.29 17.15
N SER A 120 -0.90 11.81 16.78
CA SER A 120 0.21 12.66 16.35
C SER A 120 -0.16 13.51 15.13
N ALA A 121 -0.79 12.90 14.12
CA ALA A 121 -1.25 13.57 12.91
C ALA A 121 -2.29 14.66 13.22
N TYR A 122 -3.25 14.37 14.10
CA TYR A 122 -4.24 15.34 14.56
C TYR A 122 -3.59 16.57 15.20
N MET A 123 -2.49 16.37 15.93
CA MET A 123 -1.69 17.44 16.52
C MET A 123 -0.73 18.14 15.53
N GLY A 124 -0.80 17.80 14.25
CA GLY A 124 0.10 18.34 13.21
C GLY A 124 1.54 17.84 13.30
N LEU A 125 1.79 16.78 14.08
CA LEU A 125 3.12 16.16 14.22
C LEU A 125 3.45 15.24 13.03
N PRO A 126 4.73 14.88 12.84
CA PRO A 126 5.16 13.97 11.79
C PRO A 126 4.46 12.60 11.82
N LEU A 127 4.43 11.92 10.67
CA LEU A 127 3.81 10.58 10.51
C LEU A 127 4.84 9.44 10.69
N SER A 128 5.82 9.62 11.56
CA SER A 128 6.79 8.59 11.91
C SER A 128 7.15 8.67 13.38
N LEU A 129 7.38 7.53 14.03
CA LEU A 129 7.69 7.46 15.46
C LEU A 129 8.93 8.30 15.78
N GLU A 130 9.98 8.14 14.97
CA GLU A 130 11.20 8.98 15.01
C GLU A 130 10.89 10.47 14.87
N GLY A 131 10.06 10.85 13.90
CA GLY A 131 9.74 12.25 13.63
C GLY A 131 8.97 12.89 14.78
N VAL A 132 8.01 12.17 15.35
CA VAL A 132 7.27 12.60 16.54
C VAL A 132 8.21 12.70 17.74
N GLY A 133 9.04 11.69 17.97
CA GLY A 133 10.02 11.66 19.06
C GLY A 133 10.99 12.83 19.01
N ALA A 134 11.46 13.19 17.81
CA ALA A 134 12.34 14.34 17.59
C ALA A 134 11.65 15.67 17.94
N VAL A 135 10.40 15.88 17.51
CA VAL A 135 9.63 17.10 17.82
C VAL A 135 9.33 17.20 19.32
N LEU A 136 9.00 16.08 19.95
CA LEU A 136 8.69 16.01 21.39
C LEU A 136 9.94 15.97 22.29
N LYS A 137 11.13 16.00 21.69
CA LYS A 137 12.45 15.94 22.34
C LYS A 137 12.56 14.78 23.33
N LEU A 138 12.14 13.59 22.89
CA LEU A 138 12.32 12.37 23.68
C LEU A 138 13.83 12.11 23.81
N GLN A 139 14.30 11.57 24.93
CA GLN A 139 15.73 11.29 25.08
C GLN A 139 16.15 10.02 24.33
N ASP A 140 15.23 9.07 24.19
CA ASP A 140 15.46 7.76 23.60
C ASP A 140 14.95 7.67 22.15
N GLN A 141 15.33 8.63 21.30
CA GLN A 141 14.70 8.81 19.98
C GLN A 141 14.95 7.68 18.97
N LYS A 142 16.04 6.91 19.09
CA LYS A 142 16.35 5.80 18.17
C LYS A 142 17.59 5.02 18.53
N MET A 143 17.56 3.71 18.25
CA MET A 143 18.77 2.98 17.84
C MET A 143 18.95 3.19 16.34
N LYS A 144 20.11 3.69 15.89
CA LYS A 144 20.40 3.91 14.45
C LYS A 144 20.28 2.61 13.64
N GLU A 145 20.46 1.50 14.31
CA GLU A 145 20.49 0.13 13.82
C GLU A 145 19.11 -0.41 13.43
N GLY A 146 18.00 0.16 13.92
CA GLY A 146 16.65 -0.40 13.76
C GLY A 146 16.25 -0.69 12.31
N LYS A 147 16.51 0.25 11.39
CA LYS A 147 16.20 0.05 9.96
C LYS A 147 16.97 -1.12 9.34
N ASP A 148 18.22 -1.31 9.75
CA ASP A 148 19.04 -2.41 9.25
C ASP A 148 18.60 -3.75 9.84
N LEU A 149 18.14 -3.76 11.10
CA LEU A 149 17.59 -4.95 11.76
C LEU A 149 16.26 -5.38 11.16
N ILE A 150 15.32 -4.44 10.94
CA ILE A 150 14.05 -4.70 10.24
C ILE A 150 14.36 -5.28 8.85
N LYS A 151 15.26 -4.65 8.08
CA LYS A 151 15.63 -5.18 6.76
C LYS A 151 16.27 -6.58 6.84
N TYR A 152 16.99 -6.88 7.92
CA TYR A 152 17.69 -8.14 8.07
C TYR A 152 16.75 -9.29 8.44
N PHE A 153 15.84 -9.09 9.40
CA PHE A 153 14.96 -10.13 9.96
C PHE A 153 13.54 -10.14 9.36
N CYS A 154 12.98 -8.98 9.00
CA CYS A 154 11.59 -8.84 8.57
C CYS A 154 11.39 -8.99 7.05
N CYS A 155 12.47 -8.97 6.27
CA CYS A 155 12.43 -9.05 4.80
C CYS A 155 13.17 -10.26 4.25
N PRO A 156 12.77 -10.80 3.08
CA PRO A 156 13.57 -11.76 2.34
C PRO A 156 14.96 -11.21 2.02
N CYS A 157 15.98 -12.07 2.06
CA CYS A 157 17.34 -11.72 1.69
C CYS A 157 17.71 -12.32 0.34
N LYS A 158 18.57 -11.63 -0.42
CA LYS A 158 19.06 -12.16 -1.69
C LYS A 158 20.04 -13.32 -1.41
N PRO A 159 19.96 -14.44 -2.14
CA PRO A 159 20.91 -15.53 -2.00
C PRO A 159 22.29 -15.07 -2.51
N THR A 160 23.31 -15.21 -1.67
CA THR A 160 24.70 -14.87 -1.97
C THR A 160 25.63 -15.98 -1.50
N LYS A 161 26.87 -15.99 -1.98
CA LYS A 161 27.88 -16.92 -1.46
C LYS A 161 28.16 -16.69 0.03
N VAL A 162 28.13 -15.43 0.49
CA VAL A 162 28.47 -15.04 1.86
C VAL A 162 27.42 -15.50 2.87
N ASN A 163 26.13 -15.41 2.53
CA ASN A 163 25.04 -15.89 3.40
C ASN A 163 24.65 -17.35 3.12
N GLY A 164 25.49 -18.14 2.42
CA GLY A 164 25.24 -19.56 2.16
C GLY A 164 24.04 -19.84 1.25
N GLY A 165 23.64 -18.91 0.39
CA GLY A 165 22.49 -19.07 -0.50
C GLY A 165 21.13 -18.92 0.17
N ARG A 166 21.09 -18.43 1.41
CA ARG A 166 19.83 -18.19 2.14
C ARG A 166 18.96 -17.15 1.46
N THR A 167 17.65 -17.34 1.57
CA THR A 167 16.60 -16.43 1.11
C THR A 167 15.88 -15.70 2.25
N ARG A 168 16.17 -16.06 3.51
CA ARG A 168 15.68 -15.43 4.74
C ARG A 168 16.77 -15.49 5.81
N ASN A 169 16.88 -14.45 6.65
CA ASN A 169 17.71 -14.53 7.85
C ASN A 169 16.84 -14.84 9.08
N LEU A 170 17.22 -15.85 9.84
CA LEU A 170 16.60 -16.27 11.08
C LEU A 170 17.41 -15.72 12.28
N PRO A 171 16.82 -15.66 13.48
CA PRO A 171 17.52 -15.28 14.71
C PRO A 171 18.86 -16.00 14.90
N GLU A 172 18.90 -17.32 14.64
CA GLU A 172 20.10 -18.16 14.76
C GLU A 172 21.25 -17.75 13.83
N HIS A 173 20.98 -17.01 12.75
CA HIS A 173 22.01 -16.54 11.84
C HIS A 173 22.77 -15.31 12.37
N ALA A 174 22.20 -14.59 13.34
CA ALA A 174 22.80 -13.42 13.94
C ALA A 174 22.24 -13.17 15.36
N PRO A 175 22.55 -14.03 16.35
CA PRO A 175 21.97 -13.96 17.70
C PRO A 175 22.27 -12.62 18.39
N ASP A 176 23.48 -12.07 18.23
CA ASP A 176 23.81 -10.76 18.80
C ASP A 176 22.92 -9.63 18.23
N LYS A 177 22.59 -9.70 16.94
CA LYS A 177 21.66 -8.74 16.31
C LYS A 177 20.23 -8.97 16.76
N TRP A 178 19.88 -10.21 17.05
CA TRP A 178 18.55 -10.57 17.54
C TRP A 178 18.27 -10.00 18.93
N GLU A 179 19.24 -10.07 19.85
CA GLU A 179 19.12 -9.42 21.16
C GLU A 179 18.97 -7.90 21.05
N ILE A 180 19.70 -7.27 20.14
CA ILE A 180 19.54 -5.83 19.83
C ILE A 180 18.14 -5.56 19.28
N PHE A 181 17.60 -6.44 18.45
CA PHE A 181 16.27 -6.28 17.87
C PHE A 181 15.14 -6.44 18.89
N LYS A 182 15.29 -7.33 19.88
CA LYS A 182 14.39 -7.39 21.05
C LYS A 182 14.42 -6.11 21.88
N ALA A 183 15.60 -5.55 22.11
CA ALA A 183 15.73 -4.26 22.79
C ALA A 183 15.12 -3.11 21.97
N TYR A 184 15.23 -3.17 20.64
CA TYR A 184 14.60 -2.22 19.72
C TYR A 184 13.07 -2.25 19.81
N ASN A 185 12.43 -3.42 19.68
CA ASN A 185 10.97 -3.55 19.79
C ASN A 185 10.46 -3.10 21.17
N ARG A 186 11.15 -3.46 22.26
CA ARG A 186 10.83 -2.94 23.61
C ARG A 186 10.84 -1.42 23.62
N ARG A 187 11.87 -0.82 23.04
CA ARG A 187 12.08 0.62 23.03
C ARG A 187 10.99 1.35 22.25
N ASP A 188 10.54 0.81 21.12
CA ASP A 188 9.49 1.46 20.32
C ASP A 188 8.17 1.55 21.11
N VAL A 189 7.82 0.52 21.90
CA VAL A 189 6.67 0.57 22.83
C VAL A 189 6.88 1.64 23.93
N GLU A 190 8.07 1.72 24.53
CA GLU A 190 8.38 2.74 25.55
C GLU A 190 8.28 4.17 24.99
N VAL A 191 8.75 4.37 23.76
CA VAL A 191 8.65 5.65 23.03
C VAL A 191 7.18 5.97 22.77
N GLU A 192 6.37 5.01 22.32
CA GLU A 192 4.95 5.21 22.11
C GLU A 192 4.23 5.60 23.40
N LEU A 193 4.48 4.89 24.51
CA LEU A 193 3.93 5.22 25.83
C LEU A 193 4.29 6.66 26.23
N THR A 194 5.53 7.07 25.99
CA THR A 194 5.99 8.43 26.28
C THR A 194 5.29 9.47 25.39
N ILE A 195 5.09 9.18 24.11
CA ILE A 195 4.31 10.03 23.20
C ILE A 195 2.88 10.16 23.71
N LYS A 196 2.20 9.04 23.97
CA LYS A 196 0.84 8.99 24.51
C LYS A 196 0.72 9.84 25.77
N GLN A 197 1.62 9.67 26.74
CA GLN A 197 1.65 10.46 27.98
C GLN A 197 1.78 11.97 27.72
N LYS A 198 2.61 12.39 26.77
CA LYS A 198 2.72 13.81 26.39
C LYS A 198 1.46 14.32 25.69
N LEU A 199 0.83 13.49 24.87
CA LEU A 199 -0.36 13.85 24.11
C LEU A 199 -1.66 13.80 24.94
N LEU A 200 -1.68 13.14 26.11
CA LEU A 200 -2.85 13.08 27.01
C LEU A 200 -3.48 14.46 27.30
N LYS A 201 -2.67 15.52 27.32
CA LYS A 201 -3.13 16.91 27.55
C LYS A 201 -3.91 17.51 26.38
N PHE A 202 -3.88 16.85 25.23
CA PHE A 202 -4.48 17.29 23.96
C PHE A 202 -5.28 16.14 23.34
N PRO A 203 -6.37 15.67 23.99
CA PRO A 203 -7.11 14.52 23.53
C PRO A 203 -7.72 14.74 22.14
N VAL A 204 -7.67 13.70 21.31
CA VAL A 204 -8.45 13.63 20.07
C VAL A 204 -9.93 13.48 20.44
N PRO A 205 -10.84 14.30 19.89
CA PRO A 205 -12.28 14.17 20.13
C PRO A 205 -12.84 12.80 19.73
N ASP A 206 -13.83 12.31 20.46
CA ASP A 206 -14.47 11.01 20.18
C ASP A 206 -15.10 10.93 18.78
N THR A 207 -15.54 12.07 18.24
CA THR A 207 -16.03 12.15 16.85
C THR A 207 -14.93 11.82 15.84
N VAL A 208 -13.71 12.28 16.07
CA VAL A 208 -12.55 12.00 15.19
C VAL A 208 -12.11 10.54 15.34
N TRP A 209 -12.20 9.96 16.54
CA TRP A 209 -11.99 8.52 16.71
C TRP A 209 -13.04 7.69 15.98
N SER A 210 -14.31 8.11 16.03
CA SER A 210 -15.39 7.45 15.30
C SER A 210 -15.14 7.49 13.78
N GLU A 211 -14.65 8.62 13.25
CA GLU A 211 -14.24 8.74 11.84
C GLU A 211 -13.04 7.83 11.51
N TYR A 212 -12.05 7.72 12.40
CA TYR A 212 -10.94 6.79 12.25
C TYR A 212 -11.42 5.34 12.19
N HIS A 213 -12.36 4.94 13.05
CA HIS A 213 -12.93 3.59 13.04
C HIS A 213 -13.68 3.30 11.74
N ILE A 214 -14.41 4.28 11.19
CA ILE A 214 -15.04 4.15 9.87
C ILE A 214 -13.98 3.96 8.76
N ASP A 215 -12.86 4.69 8.79
CA ASP A 215 -11.74 4.45 7.86
C ASP A 215 -11.19 3.02 7.98
N GLN A 216 -11.07 2.50 9.20
CA GLN A 216 -10.64 1.11 9.41
C GLN A 216 -11.63 0.11 8.83
N GLU A 217 -12.93 0.28 9.06
CA GLU A 217 -13.96 -0.58 8.48
C GLU A 217 -13.96 -0.54 6.94
N ILE A 218 -13.75 0.64 6.35
CA ILE A 218 -13.64 0.79 4.88
C ILE A 218 -12.43 0.02 4.35
N ASN A 219 -11.28 0.13 5.04
CA ASN A 219 -10.06 -0.55 4.66
C ASN A 219 -10.16 -2.08 4.83
N ASP A 220 -10.75 -2.55 5.93
CA ASP A 220 -11.03 -3.97 6.18
C ASP A 220 -11.99 -4.53 5.14
N ARG A 221 -12.99 -3.76 4.73
CA ARG A 221 -13.97 -4.19 3.73
C ARG A 221 -13.36 -4.29 2.34
N GLY A 222 -12.43 -3.40 2.00
CA GLY A 222 -11.77 -3.37 0.69
C GLY A 222 -12.72 -3.19 -0.50
N ILE A 223 -12.17 -3.30 -1.71
CA ILE A 223 -12.93 -3.22 -2.98
C ILE A 223 -12.59 -4.41 -3.88
N MET A 224 -13.60 -5.05 -4.47
CA MET A 224 -13.39 -6.23 -5.33
C MET A 224 -12.77 -5.82 -6.66
N LEU A 225 -11.85 -6.63 -7.16
CA LEU A 225 -11.18 -6.45 -8.44
C LEU A 225 -11.64 -7.53 -9.44
N ASP A 226 -11.88 -7.12 -10.69
CA ASP A 226 -12.00 -8.01 -11.83
C ASP A 226 -10.59 -8.40 -12.29
N MET A 227 -10.09 -9.54 -11.80
CA MET A 227 -8.71 -9.94 -12.06
C MET A 227 -8.45 -10.32 -13.53
N ASP A 228 -9.46 -10.85 -14.24
CA ASP A 228 -9.34 -11.11 -15.68
C ASP A 228 -9.06 -9.80 -16.43
N MET A 229 -9.79 -8.73 -16.07
CA MET A 229 -9.57 -7.41 -16.63
C MET A 229 -8.18 -6.85 -16.27
N VAL A 230 -7.74 -6.99 -15.01
CA VAL A 230 -6.44 -6.51 -14.55
C VAL A 230 -5.28 -7.19 -15.27
N GLU A 231 -5.31 -8.52 -15.36
CA GLU A 231 -4.25 -9.33 -15.97
C GLU A 231 -4.18 -9.08 -17.48
N ASN A 232 -5.32 -9.06 -18.16
CA ASN A 232 -5.37 -8.76 -19.60
C ASN A 232 -4.93 -7.31 -19.88
N ALA A 233 -5.31 -6.34 -19.05
CA ALA A 233 -4.85 -4.96 -19.23
C ALA A 233 -3.32 -4.82 -19.11
N ILE A 234 -2.68 -5.58 -18.21
CA ILE A 234 -1.21 -5.62 -18.11
C ILE A 234 -0.61 -6.24 -19.37
N ALA A 235 -1.13 -7.40 -19.81
CA ALA A 235 -0.65 -8.07 -21.02
C ALA A 235 -0.82 -7.21 -22.29
N PHE A 236 -1.94 -6.48 -22.40
CA PHE A 236 -2.23 -5.60 -23.53
C PHE A 236 -1.29 -4.39 -23.55
N ASP A 237 -1.00 -3.80 -22.38
CA ASP A 237 -0.01 -2.72 -22.27
C ASP A 237 1.39 -3.19 -22.68
N GLU A 238 1.80 -4.38 -22.27
CA GLU A 238 3.09 -4.96 -22.69
C GLU A 238 3.17 -5.19 -24.21
N LYS A 239 2.13 -5.78 -24.81
CA LYS A 239 2.05 -6.02 -26.27
C LYS A 239 2.05 -4.70 -27.04
N SER A 240 1.22 -3.74 -26.61
CA SER A 240 1.11 -2.43 -27.23
C SER A 240 2.43 -1.66 -27.13
N LYS A 241 3.08 -1.62 -25.96
CA LYS A 241 4.39 -0.98 -25.79
C LYS A 241 5.47 -1.57 -26.68
N ALA A 242 5.50 -2.89 -26.84
CA ALA A 242 6.45 -3.54 -27.74
C ALA A 242 6.23 -3.10 -29.20
N SER A 243 4.97 -2.99 -29.64
CA SER A 243 4.62 -2.49 -30.97
C SER A 243 5.01 -1.02 -31.16
N LEU A 244 4.58 -0.15 -30.24
CA LEU A 244 4.87 1.28 -30.26
C LEU A 244 6.38 1.56 -30.23
N MET A 245 7.14 0.78 -29.45
CA MET A 245 8.60 0.90 -29.42
C MET A 245 9.22 0.60 -30.78
N LYS A 246 8.78 -0.47 -31.46
CA LYS A 246 9.27 -0.82 -32.80
C LYS A 246 8.92 0.27 -33.83
N SER A 247 7.69 0.77 -33.81
CA SER A 247 7.29 1.89 -34.67
C SER A 247 8.15 3.12 -34.40
N MET A 248 8.40 3.44 -33.13
CA MET A 248 9.22 4.59 -32.76
C MET A 248 10.69 4.42 -33.18
N GLN A 249 11.25 3.21 -33.07
CA GLN A 249 12.58 2.88 -33.58
C GLN A 249 12.65 2.98 -35.10
N SER A 250 11.62 2.56 -35.83
CA SER A 250 11.59 2.65 -37.30
C SER A 250 11.60 4.09 -37.83
N ILE A 251 11.01 5.03 -37.08
CA ILE A 251 10.99 6.45 -37.43
C ILE A 251 12.28 7.15 -37.00
N THR A 252 12.76 6.85 -35.79
CA THR A 252 13.84 7.64 -35.16
C THR A 252 15.23 7.05 -35.35
N ASN A 253 15.34 5.75 -35.69
CA ASN A 253 16.58 4.95 -35.68
C ASN A 253 17.33 4.99 -34.34
N LEU A 254 16.66 5.34 -33.23
CA LEU A 254 17.26 5.36 -31.91
C LEU A 254 17.27 3.96 -31.29
N ASP A 255 18.36 3.62 -30.61
CA ASP A 255 18.43 2.38 -29.83
C ASP A 255 17.38 2.35 -28.71
N ASN A 256 17.22 3.48 -28.02
CA ASN A 256 16.23 3.65 -26.95
C ASN A 256 15.43 4.95 -27.10
N PRO A 257 14.32 4.92 -27.88
CA PRO A 257 13.42 6.07 -28.05
C PRO A 257 12.74 6.56 -26.75
N ASN A 258 12.78 5.79 -25.66
CA ASN A 258 12.29 6.25 -24.36
C ASN A 258 13.30 7.15 -23.62
N SER A 259 14.56 7.19 -24.05
CA SER A 259 15.57 8.07 -23.46
C SER A 259 15.28 9.52 -23.83
N VAL A 260 15.03 10.35 -22.80
CA VAL A 260 14.78 11.79 -22.97
C VAL A 260 15.96 12.48 -23.67
N ALA A 261 17.19 12.06 -23.35
CA ALA A 261 18.39 12.63 -23.96
C ALA A 261 18.48 12.29 -25.46
N GLN A 262 18.28 11.02 -25.82
CA GLN A 262 18.33 10.59 -27.23
C GLN A 262 17.21 11.25 -28.05
N MET A 263 16.00 11.34 -27.50
CA MET A 263 14.89 11.99 -28.19
C MET A 263 15.11 13.49 -28.41
N LYS A 264 15.68 14.20 -27.42
CA LYS A 264 16.01 15.62 -27.59
C LYS A 264 17.07 15.82 -28.67
N GLN A 265 18.09 14.97 -28.69
CA GLN A 265 19.13 15.02 -29.72
C GLN A 265 18.52 14.76 -31.11
N TRP A 266 17.70 13.72 -31.26
CA TRP A 266 17.03 13.42 -32.53
C TRP A 266 16.13 14.57 -33.00
N LEU A 267 15.38 15.22 -32.09
CA LEU A 267 14.57 16.39 -32.43
C LEU A 267 15.44 17.57 -32.90
N SER A 268 16.55 17.84 -32.21
CA SER A 268 17.51 18.90 -32.59
C SER A 268 18.13 18.64 -33.97
N GLU A 269 18.53 17.40 -34.27
CA GLU A 269 19.02 16.98 -35.59
C GLU A 269 17.97 17.16 -36.70
N ASN A 270 16.68 17.15 -36.34
CA ASN A 270 15.55 17.41 -37.23
C ASN A 270 15.02 18.85 -37.14
N GLY A 271 15.78 19.78 -36.55
CA GLY A 271 15.49 21.21 -36.52
C GLY A 271 14.52 21.67 -35.43
N ILE A 272 14.22 20.82 -34.44
CA ILE A 272 13.32 21.12 -33.33
C ILE A 272 14.09 21.18 -32.01
N GLU A 273 14.26 22.37 -31.47
CA GLU A 273 14.87 22.59 -30.15
C GLU A 273 13.80 22.56 -29.05
N THR A 274 14.04 21.78 -27.99
CA THR A 274 13.14 21.75 -26.83
C THR A 274 13.86 21.47 -25.51
N GLU A 275 13.52 22.24 -24.48
CA GLU A 275 14.02 22.06 -23.12
C GLU A 275 13.28 20.94 -22.37
N SER A 276 12.11 20.49 -22.85
CA SER A 276 11.28 19.53 -22.14
C SER A 276 10.48 18.61 -23.08
N LEU A 277 10.35 17.35 -22.68
CA LEU A 277 9.48 16.36 -23.33
C LEU A 277 8.31 15.99 -22.41
N GLY A 278 7.87 16.94 -21.58
CA GLY A 278 6.66 16.82 -20.78
C GLY A 278 5.41 16.75 -21.66
N LYS A 279 4.32 16.19 -21.13
CA LYS A 279 3.06 16.00 -21.87
C LYS A 279 2.56 17.29 -22.55
N LYS A 280 2.66 18.43 -21.86
CA LYS A 280 2.22 19.73 -22.40
C LYS A 280 3.12 20.21 -23.54
N ASP A 281 4.44 20.08 -23.37
CA ASP A 281 5.42 20.55 -24.34
C ASP A 281 5.35 19.73 -25.63
N VAL A 282 5.28 18.40 -25.50
CA VAL A 282 5.11 17.49 -26.64
C VAL A 282 3.79 17.75 -27.37
N ALA A 283 2.70 18.03 -26.65
CA ALA A 283 1.42 18.40 -27.27
C ALA A 283 1.45 19.75 -27.99
N GLY A 284 2.32 20.68 -27.57
CA GLY A 284 2.62 21.92 -28.29
C GLY A 284 3.38 21.63 -29.59
N LEU A 285 4.48 20.89 -29.49
CA LEU A 285 5.34 20.53 -30.62
C LEU A 285 4.58 19.79 -31.72
N ILE A 286 3.64 18.90 -31.38
CA ILE A 286 2.78 18.19 -32.35
C ILE A 286 1.98 19.14 -33.24
N LYS A 287 1.66 20.36 -32.79
CA LYS A 287 0.92 21.35 -33.58
C LYS A 287 1.82 22.15 -34.54
N GLU A 288 3.11 22.14 -34.30
CA GLU A 288 4.13 22.93 -35.01
C GLU A 288 5.04 22.06 -35.89
N THR A 289 4.79 20.75 -35.90
CA THR A 289 5.59 19.75 -36.63
C THR A 289 4.68 18.95 -37.54
N ASP A 290 5.26 18.42 -38.62
CA ASP A 290 4.59 17.55 -39.58
C ASP A 290 5.38 16.24 -39.80
N GLY A 291 4.76 15.28 -40.49
CA GLY A 291 5.39 14.04 -40.94
C GLY A 291 5.92 13.16 -39.81
N ASP A 292 7.15 12.68 -39.99
CA ASP A 292 7.81 11.72 -39.09
C ASP A 292 8.04 12.29 -37.68
N ILE A 293 8.27 13.60 -37.56
CA ILE A 293 8.44 14.27 -36.27
C ILE A 293 7.14 14.19 -35.47
N THR A 294 6.01 14.55 -36.08
CA THR A 294 4.69 14.48 -35.44
C THR A 294 4.33 13.05 -35.07
N ALA A 295 4.64 12.09 -35.94
CA ALA A 295 4.40 10.67 -35.68
C ALA A 295 5.21 10.18 -34.47
N ALA A 296 6.52 10.48 -34.41
CA ALA A 296 7.38 10.13 -33.29
C ALA A 296 6.92 10.78 -31.97
N LEU A 297 6.51 12.05 -32.01
CA LEU A 297 5.99 12.76 -30.83
C LEU A 297 4.66 12.17 -30.33
N LYS A 298 3.77 11.74 -31.23
CA LYS A 298 2.53 11.02 -30.86
C LYS A 298 2.84 9.68 -30.19
N LEU A 299 3.73 8.87 -30.77
CA LEU A 299 4.17 7.60 -30.17
C LEU A 299 4.81 7.82 -28.79
N ARG A 300 5.60 8.88 -28.63
CA ARG A 300 6.21 9.26 -27.35
C ARG A 300 5.15 9.52 -26.27
N LEU A 301 4.05 10.20 -26.62
CA LEU A 301 2.95 10.46 -25.67
C LEU A 301 2.28 9.15 -25.23
N GLN A 302 2.06 8.21 -26.14
CA GLN A 302 1.49 6.90 -25.83
C GLN A 302 2.42 6.09 -24.92
N LEU A 303 3.71 5.98 -25.27
CA LEU A 303 4.73 5.29 -24.46
C LEU A 303 4.95 5.92 -23.08
N ALA A 304 4.71 7.24 -22.93
CA ALA A 304 4.82 7.94 -21.66
C ALA A 304 3.66 7.65 -20.70
N LYS A 305 2.54 7.08 -21.18
CA LYS A 305 1.37 6.84 -20.36
C LYS A 305 1.65 5.75 -19.33
N SER A 306 1.21 5.99 -18.10
CA SER A 306 1.53 5.14 -16.93
C SER A 306 0.32 4.39 -16.38
N SER A 307 -0.71 4.18 -17.20
CA SER A 307 -1.96 3.49 -16.84
C SER A 307 -1.72 2.10 -16.27
N VAL A 308 -0.75 1.36 -16.82
CA VAL A 308 -0.37 0.02 -16.32
C VAL A 308 0.03 -0.01 -14.84
N LYS A 309 0.58 1.09 -14.30
CA LYS A 309 1.01 1.13 -12.89
C LYS A 309 -0.16 0.93 -11.93
N LYS A 310 -1.38 1.33 -12.32
CA LYS A 310 -2.58 1.13 -11.51
C LYS A 310 -3.01 -0.34 -11.53
N TYR A 311 -2.98 -0.99 -12.69
CA TYR A 311 -3.24 -2.43 -12.81
C TYR A 311 -2.20 -3.26 -12.07
N GLN A 312 -0.91 -2.92 -12.19
CA GLN A 312 0.14 -3.59 -11.42
C GLN A 312 -0.05 -3.40 -9.91
N ALA A 313 -0.48 -2.22 -9.46
CA ALA A 313 -0.80 -1.98 -8.05
C ALA A 313 -2.01 -2.80 -7.59
N MET A 314 -3.01 -3.02 -8.46
CA MET A 314 -4.14 -3.93 -8.19
C MET A 314 -3.64 -5.36 -8.00
N GLN A 315 -2.83 -5.86 -8.94
CA GLN A 315 -2.25 -7.21 -8.87
C GLN A 315 -1.39 -7.40 -7.61
N ASN A 316 -0.63 -6.39 -7.20
CA ASN A 316 0.19 -6.46 -5.99
C ASN A 316 -0.64 -6.42 -4.70
N ALA A 317 -1.78 -5.73 -4.69
CA ALA A 317 -2.57 -5.47 -3.48
C ALA A 317 -3.76 -6.44 -3.28
N VAL A 318 -4.15 -7.22 -4.31
CA VAL A 318 -5.29 -8.14 -4.23
C VAL A 318 -5.06 -9.23 -3.19
N CYS A 319 -5.98 -9.36 -2.24
CA CYS A 319 -5.99 -10.38 -1.19
C CYS A 319 -6.68 -11.66 -1.67
N LYS A 320 -6.62 -12.73 -0.88
CA LYS A 320 -7.14 -14.07 -1.23
C LYS A 320 -8.65 -14.05 -1.52
N ASP A 321 -9.38 -13.08 -1.00
CA ASP A 321 -10.81 -12.88 -1.23
C ASP A 321 -11.15 -12.10 -2.52
N GLY A 322 -10.15 -11.77 -3.35
CA GLY A 322 -10.31 -11.03 -4.59
C GLY A 322 -10.47 -9.51 -4.40
N ARG A 323 -10.20 -8.99 -3.20
CA ARG A 323 -10.38 -7.57 -2.86
C ARG A 323 -9.06 -6.89 -2.56
N ALA A 324 -8.99 -5.59 -2.84
CA ALA A 324 -7.90 -4.72 -2.43
C ALA A 324 -8.28 -3.99 -1.13
N HIS A 325 -7.50 -4.22 -0.06
CA HIS A 325 -7.72 -3.68 1.28
C HIS A 325 -6.64 -2.67 1.67
N GLY A 326 -6.93 -1.79 2.64
CA GLY A 326 -5.94 -0.80 3.10
C GLY A 326 -5.63 0.29 2.07
N MET A 327 -6.63 0.70 1.30
CA MET A 327 -6.51 1.69 0.21
C MET A 327 -6.44 3.14 0.69
N PHE A 328 -6.72 3.40 1.96
CA PHE A 328 -6.75 4.74 2.54
C PHE A 328 -5.95 4.82 3.84
N GLN A 329 -5.45 6.01 4.12
CA GLN A 329 -4.90 6.37 5.41
C GLN A 329 -5.66 7.59 5.96
N PHE A 330 -6.36 7.37 7.08
CA PHE A 330 -6.94 8.44 7.89
C PHE A 330 -5.87 9.46 8.30
N TYR A 331 -6.18 10.76 8.19
CA TYR A 331 -5.24 11.86 8.49
C TYR A 331 -3.89 11.79 7.74
N GLY A 332 -3.83 11.10 6.60
CA GLY A 332 -2.63 11.01 5.78
C GLY A 332 -2.14 12.37 5.24
N ALA A 333 -3.02 13.38 5.13
CA ALA A 333 -2.69 14.77 4.90
C ALA A 333 -2.99 15.63 6.13
N ASN A 334 -2.22 15.37 7.20
CA ASN A 334 -2.43 15.86 8.56
C ASN A 334 -2.74 17.37 8.70
N ARG A 335 -2.12 18.25 7.90
CA ARG A 335 -2.38 19.71 7.92
C ARG A 335 -3.82 20.11 7.57
N SER A 336 -4.55 19.23 6.90
CA SER A 336 -5.93 19.46 6.44
C SER A 336 -6.94 18.46 7.00
N GLY A 337 -6.48 17.46 7.76
CA GLY A 337 -7.29 16.32 8.19
C GLY A 337 -7.74 15.36 7.07
N ARG A 338 -7.38 15.62 5.81
CA ARG A 338 -7.81 14.79 4.68
C ARG A 338 -7.18 13.40 4.70
N TRP A 339 -7.97 12.42 4.26
CA TRP A 339 -7.52 11.07 4.03
C TRP A 339 -6.62 11.03 2.80
N ALA A 340 -5.63 10.14 2.79
CA ALA A 340 -4.72 9.96 1.67
C ALA A 340 -4.86 8.57 1.06
N GLY A 341 -4.92 8.49 -0.28
CA GLY A 341 -4.89 7.22 -0.99
C GLY A 341 -3.56 6.48 -0.83
N ARG A 342 -3.62 5.15 -0.71
CA ARG A 342 -2.49 4.23 -0.63
C ARG A 342 -2.57 3.22 -1.76
N LEU A 343 -1.44 2.57 -2.06
CA LEU A 343 -1.33 1.50 -3.06
C LEU A 343 -1.86 1.92 -4.45
N ILE A 344 -3.08 1.53 -4.80
CA ILE A 344 -3.73 1.89 -6.07
C ILE A 344 -4.06 3.40 -6.14
N GLN A 345 -4.15 4.09 -4.98
CA GLN A 345 -4.53 5.49 -4.85
C GLN A 345 -5.85 5.81 -5.54
N LEU A 346 -6.95 5.29 -4.98
CA LEU A 346 -8.31 5.40 -5.53
C LEU A 346 -8.81 6.84 -5.69
N GLN A 347 -8.22 7.80 -4.98
CA GLN A 347 -8.54 9.24 -5.10
C GLN A 347 -7.98 9.88 -6.38
N ASN A 348 -7.09 9.20 -7.11
CA ASN A 348 -6.42 9.71 -8.29
C ASN A 348 -6.54 8.72 -9.47
N LEU A 349 -7.77 8.28 -9.74
CA LEU A 349 -8.10 7.44 -10.88
C LEU A 349 -8.52 8.31 -12.08
N PRO A 350 -8.00 8.04 -13.29
CA PRO A 350 -8.42 8.74 -14.51
C PRO A 350 -9.94 8.71 -14.70
N GLN A 351 -10.49 9.78 -15.28
CA GLN A 351 -11.89 9.84 -15.66
C GLN A 351 -12.11 9.10 -16.99
N ASN A 352 -13.36 8.68 -17.20
CA ASN A 352 -13.78 7.98 -18.40
C ASN A 352 -14.45 9.00 -19.32
N HIS A 353 -14.04 9.04 -20.59
CA HIS A 353 -14.60 9.94 -21.61
C HIS A 353 -15.04 9.19 -22.89
N MET A 354 -14.82 7.87 -22.92
CA MET A 354 -15.20 6.97 -24.01
C MET A 354 -16.71 6.70 -24.03
N PRO A 355 -17.39 6.82 -25.19
CA PRO A 355 -18.83 6.56 -25.31
C PRO A 355 -19.20 5.07 -25.23
N ASP A 356 -18.30 4.20 -25.70
CA ASP A 356 -18.41 2.74 -25.85
C ASP A 356 -17.58 1.99 -24.79
N LEU A 357 -17.60 2.51 -23.56
CA LEU A 357 -16.79 2.01 -22.45
C LEU A 357 -17.07 0.54 -22.12
N ALA A 358 -18.33 0.09 -22.25
CA ALA A 358 -18.74 -1.26 -21.91
C ALA A 358 -18.15 -2.29 -22.88
N GLU A 359 -18.15 -1.96 -24.16
CA GLU A 359 -17.61 -2.76 -25.26
C GLU A 359 -16.08 -2.87 -25.14
N ALA A 360 -15.38 -1.73 -24.96
CA ALA A 360 -13.94 -1.70 -24.75
C ALA A 360 -13.52 -2.53 -23.53
N ARG A 361 -14.27 -2.40 -22.42
CA ARG A 361 -14.06 -3.18 -21.21
C ARG A 361 -14.16 -4.67 -21.48
N GLU A 362 -15.20 -5.09 -22.20
CA GLU A 362 -15.44 -6.51 -22.43
C GLU A 362 -14.35 -7.13 -23.30
N LEU A 363 -13.87 -6.42 -24.34
CA LEU A 363 -12.74 -6.87 -25.17
C LEU A 363 -11.48 -7.12 -24.32
N VAL A 364 -11.16 -6.21 -23.40
CA VAL A 364 -10.04 -6.39 -22.47
C VAL A 364 -10.31 -7.57 -21.53
N ARG A 365 -11.51 -7.68 -20.96
CA ARG A 365 -11.85 -8.74 -20.00
C ARG A 365 -11.77 -10.14 -20.62
N ILE A 366 -12.19 -10.32 -21.87
CA ILE A 366 -12.12 -11.62 -22.56
C ILE A 366 -10.75 -11.89 -23.21
N GLY A 367 -9.82 -10.93 -23.17
CA GLY A 367 -8.48 -11.07 -23.73
C GLY A 367 -8.40 -10.91 -25.25
N ASP A 368 -9.39 -10.26 -25.89
CA ASP A 368 -9.39 -10.01 -27.34
C ASP A 368 -8.59 -8.74 -27.70
N TYR A 369 -7.26 -8.88 -27.69
CA TYR A 369 -6.35 -7.78 -28.04
C TYR A 369 -6.54 -7.34 -29.49
N ASP A 370 -6.69 -8.29 -30.42
CA ASP A 370 -6.62 -7.99 -31.85
C ASP A 370 -7.85 -7.15 -32.28
N THR A 371 -9.04 -7.47 -31.76
CA THR A 371 -10.21 -6.62 -31.97
C THR A 371 -10.06 -5.25 -31.29
N LEU A 372 -9.47 -5.19 -30.09
CA LEU A 372 -9.21 -3.90 -29.42
C LEU A 372 -8.26 -3.01 -30.24
N ASP A 373 -7.18 -3.58 -30.78
CA ASP A 373 -6.17 -2.89 -31.60
C ASP A 373 -6.74 -2.38 -32.93
N ILE A 374 -7.72 -3.10 -33.50
CA ILE A 374 -8.44 -2.67 -34.70
C ILE A 374 -9.41 -1.53 -34.42
N LEU A 375 -10.09 -1.55 -33.26
CA LEU A 375 -11.16 -0.59 -32.95
C LEU A 375 -10.66 0.69 -32.27
N TYR A 376 -9.51 0.64 -31.58
CA TYR A 376 -9.01 1.76 -30.79
C TYR A 376 -7.56 2.13 -31.15
N ASP A 377 -7.36 3.35 -31.65
CA ASP A 377 -6.04 3.86 -32.11
C ASP A 377 -4.99 4.07 -31.00
N ASP A 378 -5.40 4.21 -29.74
CA ASP A 378 -4.53 4.43 -28.59
C ASP A 378 -4.90 3.44 -27.47
N ILE A 379 -4.31 2.25 -27.54
CA ILE A 379 -4.47 1.21 -26.51
C ILE A 379 -4.05 1.72 -25.12
N PRO A 380 -2.90 2.40 -24.92
CA PRO A 380 -2.56 2.95 -23.62
C PRO A 380 -3.60 3.92 -23.03
N ASP A 381 -4.23 4.76 -23.86
CA ASP A 381 -5.34 5.62 -23.44
C ASP A 381 -6.59 4.82 -23.10
N THR A 382 -6.98 3.88 -23.95
CA THR A 382 -8.13 3.01 -23.74
C THR A 382 -8.01 2.28 -22.41
N LEU A 383 -6.86 1.65 -22.16
CA LEU A 383 -6.55 1.00 -20.88
C LEU A 383 -6.58 2.00 -19.71
N SER A 384 -6.16 3.26 -19.90
CA SER A 384 -6.23 4.29 -18.86
C SER A 384 -7.67 4.66 -18.49
N GLN A 385 -8.56 4.76 -19.47
CA GLN A 385 -9.97 5.08 -19.26
C GLN A 385 -10.73 3.91 -18.64
N LEU A 386 -10.26 2.68 -18.85
CA LEU A 386 -10.88 1.48 -18.31
C LEU A 386 -10.53 1.21 -16.84
N ILE A 387 -9.54 1.90 -16.23
CA ILE A 387 -9.04 1.60 -14.87
C ILE A 387 -10.17 1.53 -13.83
N ARG A 388 -11.15 2.45 -13.88
CA ARG A 388 -12.27 2.45 -12.92
C ARG A 388 -13.16 1.22 -13.04
N THR A 389 -13.20 0.60 -14.21
CA THR A 389 -14.05 -0.56 -14.52
C THR A 389 -13.46 -1.88 -14.04
N ALA A 390 -12.19 -1.88 -13.60
CA ALA A 390 -11.54 -2.99 -12.92
C ALA A 390 -12.11 -3.22 -11.51
N PHE A 391 -12.71 -2.18 -10.91
CA PHE A 391 -13.38 -2.30 -9.63
C PHE A 391 -14.82 -2.73 -9.86
N ILE A 392 -15.23 -3.82 -9.21
CA ILE A 392 -16.57 -4.39 -9.36
C ILE A 392 -17.28 -4.50 -8.03
N ALA A 393 -18.62 -4.46 -8.06
CA ALA A 393 -19.40 -4.74 -6.88
C ALA A 393 -19.32 -6.23 -6.54
N ARG A 394 -19.54 -6.59 -5.27
CA ARG A 394 -19.75 -7.98 -4.88
C ARG A 394 -20.93 -8.57 -5.70
N PRO A 395 -20.89 -9.85 -6.10
CA PRO A 395 -22.04 -10.50 -6.74
C PRO A 395 -23.35 -10.22 -6.00
N GLY A 396 -24.38 -9.78 -6.74
CA GLY A 396 -25.69 -9.39 -6.19
C GLY A 396 -25.79 -7.95 -5.67
N TYR A 397 -24.71 -7.16 -5.74
CA TYR A 397 -24.69 -5.76 -5.31
C TYR A 397 -24.40 -4.81 -6.49
N LYS A 398 -24.63 -3.52 -6.26
CA LYS A 398 -24.25 -2.43 -7.18
C LYS A 398 -23.50 -1.34 -6.42
N PHE A 399 -22.69 -0.57 -7.13
CA PHE A 399 -22.13 0.65 -6.56
C PHE A 399 -23.18 1.76 -6.51
N ILE A 400 -23.13 2.56 -5.43
CA ILE A 400 -23.89 3.80 -5.28
C ILE A 400 -22.84 4.89 -5.07
N VAL A 401 -22.88 5.91 -5.93
CA VAL A 401 -21.96 7.04 -5.88
C VAL A 401 -22.77 8.27 -5.46
N SER A 402 -22.29 8.95 -4.41
CA SER A 402 -22.83 10.21 -3.93
C SER A 402 -21.68 11.22 -3.84
N ASP A 403 -21.92 12.44 -4.32
CA ASP A 403 -20.94 13.52 -4.28
C ASP A 403 -21.60 14.79 -3.71
N TYR A 404 -20.80 15.62 -3.05
CA TYR A 404 -21.27 16.90 -2.55
C TYR A 404 -21.47 17.86 -3.72
N SER A 405 -22.71 18.28 -3.96
CA SER A 405 -22.99 19.37 -4.90
C SER A 405 -22.45 20.67 -4.32
N VAL A 406 -21.41 21.22 -4.95
CA VAL A 406 -20.95 22.58 -4.65
C VAL A 406 -21.93 23.52 -5.34
N PHE A 407 -22.88 24.08 -4.58
CA PHE A 407 -23.73 25.18 -5.06
C PHE A 407 -23.02 26.51 -4.93
#